data_AF-A0A941WIN0-F1
#
_entry.id   AF-A0A941WIN0-F1
#
_cell.length_a   1.000
_cell.length_b   1.000
_cell.length_c   1.000
_cell.angle_alpha   90.00
_cell.angle_beta   90.00
_cell.angle_gamma   90.00
#
_symmetry.space_group_name_H-M   'P 1'
#
loop_
_entity.id
_entity.type
_entity.pdbx_description
1 polymer ?
#
loop_
_entity_poly.entity_id
_entity_poly.type
_entity_poly.pdbx_seq_one_letter_code
_entity_poly.pdbx_strand_id
1 'polypeptide(L)'
;MEFTAKQIAEFIQGSVEGNENASVHTFAKIEEGVPGAISFLSNPKYTHYLYDTQSSIVLVDRNLELEKETQATLIRVDNAYEAVAKLLALYEMSKPKKKGIDSLAYIAPTAQIDEDCYIAPFAYIGENVHIGKGTQIYPHTTVYDNASVGEDCVLYSNLSVYHDCKIGNRV
;
A
#
# COMPACT_ATOMS: atom_id res chain seq x y z
N MET A 1 -10.08 -3.72 -8.45
CA MET A 1 -9.81 -5.15 -8.25
C MET A 1 -10.80 -5.64 -7.21
N GLU A 2 -11.43 -6.79 -7.42
CA GLU A 2 -12.37 -7.38 -6.46
C GLU A 2 -11.69 -8.53 -5.72
N PHE A 3 -11.92 -8.62 -4.41
CA PHE A 3 -11.42 -9.70 -3.57
C PHE A 3 -12.59 -10.33 -2.79
N THR A 4 -12.61 -11.65 -2.68
CA THR A 4 -13.60 -12.35 -1.86
C THR A 4 -13.15 -12.44 -0.40
N ALA A 5 -14.11 -12.65 0.51
CA ALA A 5 -13.82 -12.86 1.92
C ALA A 5 -12.83 -14.00 2.16
N LYS A 6 -12.96 -15.10 1.40
CA LYS A 6 -12.00 -16.21 1.41
C LYS A 6 -10.58 -15.79 1.04
N GLN A 7 -10.41 -15.09 -0.08
CA GLN A 7 -9.09 -14.64 -0.54
C GLN A 7 -8.44 -13.68 0.47
N ILE A 8 -9.24 -12.77 1.02
CA ILE A 8 -8.78 -11.83 2.04
C ILE A 8 -8.34 -12.59 3.28
N ALA A 9 -9.16 -13.51 3.79
CA ALA A 9 -8.87 -14.31 4.97
C ALA A 9 -7.60 -15.16 4.78
N GLU A 10 -7.42 -15.81 3.63
CA GLU A 10 -6.19 -16.56 3.31
C GLU A 10 -4.95 -15.67 3.34
N PHE A 11 -5.04 -14.46 2.80
CA PHE A 11 -3.92 -13.52 2.76
C PHE A 11 -3.54 -12.97 4.14
N ILE A 12 -4.52 -12.59 4.97
CA ILE A 12 -4.28 -12.01 6.30
C ILE A 12 -4.26 -13.05 7.44
N GLN A 13 -4.34 -14.35 7.10
CA GLN A 13 -4.40 -15.47 8.06
C GLN A 13 -5.60 -15.36 9.02
N GLY A 14 -6.74 -14.93 8.48
CA GLY A 14 -8.01 -14.85 9.19
C GLY A 14 -8.91 -16.06 8.95
N SER A 15 -10.03 -16.10 9.67
CA SER A 15 -11.12 -17.06 9.45
C SER A 15 -12.40 -16.33 9.08
N VAL A 16 -13.12 -16.84 8.08
CA VAL A 16 -14.40 -16.27 7.65
C VAL A 16 -15.54 -16.78 8.53
N GLU A 17 -16.42 -15.89 8.95
CA GLU A 17 -17.73 -16.19 9.56
C GLU A 17 -18.81 -15.49 8.71
N GLY A 18 -19.68 -16.29 8.09
CA GLY A 18 -20.67 -15.79 7.11
C GLY A 18 -20.40 -16.29 5.70
N ASN A 19 -20.58 -15.43 4.68
CA ASN A 19 -20.47 -15.81 3.28
C ASN A 19 -19.03 -15.66 2.76
N GLU A 20 -18.31 -16.78 2.58
CA GLU A 20 -16.94 -16.79 2.06
C GLU A 20 -16.77 -16.20 0.65
N ASN A 21 -17.86 -16.11 -0.12
CA ASN A 21 -17.88 -15.55 -1.48
C ASN A 21 -18.29 -14.07 -1.53
N ALA A 22 -18.57 -13.43 -0.39
CA ALA A 22 -18.80 -11.99 -0.34
C ALA A 22 -17.59 -11.26 -0.95
N SER A 23 -17.81 -10.32 -1.86
CA SER A 23 -16.74 -9.62 -2.57
C SER A 23 -16.70 -8.14 -2.20
N VAL A 24 -15.51 -7.57 -2.24
CA VAL A 24 -15.26 -6.15 -1.97
C VAL A 24 -14.32 -5.54 -2.99
N HIS A 25 -14.51 -4.26 -3.26
CA HIS A 25 -13.70 -3.47 -4.20
C HIS A 25 -13.28 -2.10 -3.63
N THR A 26 -13.72 -1.74 -2.43
CA THR A 26 -13.39 -0.47 -1.77
C THR A 26 -13.28 -0.60 -0.26
N PHE A 27 -12.69 0.40 0.40
CA PHE A 27 -12.64 0.54 1.85
C PHE A 27 -13.66 1.58 2.32
N ALA A 28 -14.24 1.38 3.50
CA ALA A 28 -15.11 2.35 4.16
C ALA A 28 -14.88 2.35 5.66
N LYS A 29 -15.12 3.49 6.33
CA LYS A 29 -15.27 3.49 7.79
C LYS A 29 -16.52 2.67 8.15
N ILE A 30 -16.52 2.06 9.33
CA ILE A 30 -17.60 1.14 9.71
C ILE A 30 -18.97 1.84 9.78
N GLU A 31 -19.00 3.11 10.20
CA GLU A 31 -20.19 3.96 10.26
C GLU A 31 -20.68 4.45 8.88
N GLU A 32 -19.80 4.46 7.88
CA GLU A 32 -20.04 4.92 6.50
C GLU A 32 -20.09 3.74 5.52
N GLY A 33 -20.31 2.53 6.03
CA GLY A 33 -20.28 1.29 5.25
C GLY A 33 -21.25 1.31 4.07
N VAL A 34 -20.84 0.70 2.96
CA VAL A 34 -21.64 0.55 1.73
C VAL A 34 -21.45 -0.86 1.14
N PRO A 35 -22.42 -1.36 0.35
CA PRO A 35 -22.25 -2.64 -0.32
C PRO A 35 -20.99 -2.69 -1.18
N GLY A 36 -20.23 -3.78 -1.09
CA GLY A 36 -18.93 -3.96 -1.74
C GLY A 36 -17.76 -3.29 -1.02
N ALA A 37 -17.97 -2.69 0.16
CA ALA A 37 -16.90 -2.18 1.00
C ALA A 37 -16.42 -3.20 2.04
N ILE A 38 -15.13 -3.14 2.35
CA ILE A 38 -14.55 -3.72 3.57
C ILE A 38 -14.34 -2.61 4.61
N SER A 39 -14.78 -2.89 5.84
CA SER A 39 -14.52 -2.07 7.03
C SER A 39 -13.77 -2.87 8.08
N PHE A 40 -13.38 -2.23 9.17
CA PHE A 40 -12.75 -2.91 10.31
C PHE A 40 -13.26 -2.34 11.63
N LEU A 41 -13.22 -3.19 12.65
CA LEU A 41 -13.50 -2.84 14.04
C LEU A 41 -12.31 -3.28 14.90
N SER A 42 -11.53 -2.31 15.36
CA SER A 42 -10.43 -2.53 16.32
C SER A 42 -10.60 -1.75 17.61
N ASN A 43 -11.48 -0.75 17.64
CA ASN A 43 -11.77 0.03 18.84
C ASN A 43 -13.20 -0.29 19.34
N PRO A 44 -13.35 -0.87 20.55
CA PRO A 44 -14.65 -1.26 21.10
C PRO A 44 -15.69 -0.14 21.18
N LYS A 45 -15.26 1.13 21.20
CA LYS A 45 -16.18 2.29 21.15
C LYS A 45 -17.11 2.25 19.93
N TYR A 46 -16.68 1.62 18.84
CA TYR A 46 -17.39 1.59 17.57
C TYR A 46 -18.18 0.29 17.34
N THR A 47 -18.23 -0.62 18.33
CA THR A 47 -18.89 -1.93 18.18
C THR A 47 -20.36 -1.82 17.77
N HIS A 48 -21.06 -0.76 18.20
CA HIS A 48 -22.45 -0.52 17.82
C HIS A 48 -22.65 -0.39 16.30
N TYR A 49 -21.68 0.17 15.57
CA TYR A 49 -21.76 0.28 14.11
C TYR A 49 -21.67 -1.06 13.39
N LEU A 50 -21.13 -2.11 14.02
CA LEU A 50 -21.04 -3.44 13.42
C LEU A 50 -22.40 -4.01 13.02
N TYR A 51 -23.45 -3.62 13.73
CA TYR A 51 -24.80 -4.14 13.53
C TYR A 51 -25.61 -3.35 12.49
N ASP A 52 -25.22 -2.09 12.24
CA ASP A 52 -25.95 -1.18 11.35
C ASP A 52 -25.21 -0.92 10.02
N THR A 53 -23.92 -1.27 9.96
CA THR A 53 -23.07 -1.05 8.77
C THR A 53 -23.60 -1.77 7.54
N GLN A 54 -23.47 -1.13 6.37
CA GLN A 54 -23.79 -1.74 5.07
C GLN A 54 -22.54 -2.31 4.37
N SER A 55 -21.38 -2.31 5.05
CA SER A 55 -20.17 -2.95 4.53
C SER A 55 -20.39 -4.46 4.37
N SER A 56 -19.98 -4.99 3.22
CA SER A 56 -20.16 -6.42 2.91
C SER A 56 -19.25 -7.32 3.74
N ILE A 57 -18.06 -6.82 4.09
CA ILE A 57 -17.09 -7.51 4.94
C ILE A 57 -16.64 -6.59 6.07
N VAL A 58 -16.53 -7.11 7.29
CA VAL A 58 -15.91 -6.40 8.42
C VAL A 58 -14.80 -7.25 9.03
N LEU A 59 -13.60 -6.66 9.13
CA LEU A 59 -12.48 -7.24 9.87
C LEU A 59 -12.65 -7.00 11.37
N VAL A 60 -12.51 -8.04 12.16
CA VAL A 60 -12.66 -7.97 13.62
C VAL A 60 -11.58 -8.78 14.31
N ASP A 61 -11.27 -8.43 15.56
CA ASP A 61 -10.39 -9.25 16.39
C ASP A 61 -11.04 -10.61 16.69
N ARG A 62 -10.22 -11.66 16.74
CA ARG A 62 -10.70 -13.05 16.89
C ARG A 62 -11.45 -13.27 18.20
N ASN A 63 -11.11 -12.51 19.23
CA ASN A 63 -11.72 -12.55 20.55
C ASN A 63 -12.94 -11.64 20.71
N LEU A 64 -13.37 -10.92 19.66
CA LEU A 64 -14.58 -10.10 19.72
C LEU A 64 -15.81 -10.99 19.92
N GLU A 65 -16.47 -10.82 21.06
CA GLU A 65 -17.77 -11.42 21.33
C GLU A 65 -18.89 -10.57 20.70
N LEU A 66 -19.78 -11.21 19.96
CA LEU A 66 -20.93 -10.53 19.35
C LEU A 66 -22.07 -10.45 20.35
N GLU A 67 -22.63 -9.25 20.53
CA GLU A 67 -23.82 -9.02 21.35
C GLU A 67 -25.11 -9.32 20.58
N LYS A 68 -25.06 -9.23 19.25
CA LYS A 68 -26.18 -9.40 18.32
C LYS A 68 -25.70 -10.04 17.03
N GLU A 69 -26.63 -10.55 16.23
CA GLU A 69 -26.31 -10.93 14.85
C GLU A 69 -25.94 -9.69 14.02
N THR A 70 -25.00 -9.84 13.09
CA THR A 70 -24.62 -8.82 12.10
C THR A 70 -24.90 -9.33 10.69
N GLN A 71 -25.21 -8.42 9.78
CA GLN A 71 -25.42 -8.74 8.37
C GLN A 71 -24.12 -8.87 7.58
N ALA A 72 -23.03 -8.29 8.08
CA ALA A 72 -21.75 -8.32 7.40
C ALA A 72 -21.10 -9.71 7.51
N THR A 73 -20.38 -10.12 6.48
CA THR A 73 -19.47 -11.26 6.62
C THR A 73 -18.27 -10.82 7.47
N LEU A 74 -17.94 -11.57 8.51
CA LEU A 74 -16.81 -11.26 9.37
C LEU A 74 -15.57 -12.00 8.91
N ILE A 75 -14.43 -11.33 8.96
CA ILE A 75 -13.13 -12.00 8.92
C ILE A 75 -12.44 -11.74 10.25
N ARG A 76 -12.26 -12.82 11.01
CA ARG A 76 -11.64 -12.79 12.33
C ARG A 76 -10.14 -12.97 12.21
N VAL A 77 -9.39 -12.05 12.80
CA VAL A 77 -7.92 -12.03 12.78
C VAL A 77 -7.36 -11.80 14.18
N ASP A 78 -6.09 -12.12 14.41
CA ASP A 78 -5.47 -11.90 15.72
C ASP A 78 -5.37 -10.41 16.09
N ASN A 79 -5.24 -9.53 15.08
CA ASN A 79 -5.27 -8.09 15.23
C ASN A 79 -5.84 -7.41 13.96
N ALA A 80 -7.03 -6.82 14.09
CA ALA A 80 -7.76 -6.18 13.00
C ALA A 80 -7.01 -4.96 12.43
N TYR A 81 -6.31 -4.20 13.28
CA TYR A 81 -5.55 -3.02 12.84
C TYR A 81 -4.35 -3.40 11.97
N GLU A 82 -3.59 -4.43 12.37
CA GLU A 82 -2.46 -4.94 11.58
C GLU A 82 -2.93 -5.57 10.27
N ALA A 83 -4.07 -6.27 10.27
CA ALA A 83 -4.64 -6.86 9.07
C ALA A 83 -5.02 -5.80 8.03
N VAL A 84 -5.59 -4.67 8.46
CA VAL A 84 -5.88 -3.52 7.58
C VAL A 84 -4.59 -2.99 6.95
N ALA A 85 -3.52 -2.82 7.72
CA ALA A 85 -2.24 -2.35 7.19
C ALA A 85 -1.69 -3.30 6.10
N LYS A 86 -1.80 -4.62 6.30
CA LYS A 86 -1.42 -5.63 5.28
C LYS A 86 -2.25 -5.51 4.01
N LEU A 87 -3.57 -5.29 4.12
CA LEU A 87 -4.45 -5.13 2.96
C LEU A 87 -4.18 -3.83 2.20
N LEU A 88 -3.95 -2.73 2.90
CA LEU A 88 -3.57 -1.46 2.27
C LEU A 88 -2.22 -1.59 1.55
N ALA A 89 -1.25 -2.28 2.15
CA ALA A 89 0.03 -2.57 1.50
C ALA A 89 -0.13 -3.42 0.24
N LEU A 90 -0.96 -4.48 0.29
CA LEU A 90 -1.28 -5.30 -0.89
C LEU A 90 -1.92 -4.47 -2.00
N TYR A 91 -2.86 -3.59 -1.64
CA TYR A 91 -3.51 -2.70 -2.59
C TYR A 91 -2.49 -1.77 -3.27
N GLU A 92 -1.59 -1.14 -2.52
CA GLU A 92 -0.53 -0.30 -3.09
C GLU A 92 0.42 -1.11 -3.98
N MET A 93 0.81 -2.32 -3.59
CA MET A 93 1.65 -3.20 -4.40
C MET A 93 0.97 -3.66 -5.70
N SER A 94 -0.37 -3.74 -5.71
CA SER A 94 -1.15 -4.11 -6.90
C SER A 94 -1.27 -2.99 -7.93
N LYS A 95 -1.00 -1.72 -7.53
CA LYS A 95 -1.05 -0.60 -8.46
C LYS A 95 0.06 -0.74 -9.50
N PRO A 96 -0.21 -0.40 -10.77
CA PRO A 96 0.82 -0.39 -11.80
C PRO A 96 1.96 0.56 -11.41
N LYS A 97 3.16 0.02 -11.23
CA LYS A 97 4.37 0.85 -11.09
C LYS A 97 4.76 1.37 -12.46
N LYS A 98 5.05 2.67 -12.56
CA LYS A 98 5.68 3.23 -13.76
C LYS A 98 7.08 2.65 -13.90
N LYS A 99 7.56 2.56 -15.14
CA LYS A 99 8.90 2.08 -15.49
C LYS A 99 9.44 2.90 -16.64
N GLY A 100 10.76 2.92 -16.76
CA GLY A 100 11.48 3.59 -17.83
C GLY A 100 11.95 4.99 -17.46
N ILE A 101 12.76 5.55 -18.35
CA ILE A 101 13.38 6.85 -18.19
C ILE A 101 12.70 7.81 -19.17
N ASP A 102 12.13 8.89 -18.65
CA ASP A 102 11.55 9.94 -19.48
C ASP A 102 12.64 10.72 -20.22
N SER A 103 12.40 11.10 -21.47
CA SER A 103 13.39 11.80 -22.31
C SER A 103 13.72 13.21 -21.80
N LEU A 104 12.89 13.77 -20.91
CA LEU A 104 13.12 15.07 -20.29
C LEU A 104 13.89 14.96 -18.96
N ALA A 105 14.24 13.76 -18.50
CA ALA A 105 15.15 13.58 -17.38
C ALA A 105 16.60 13.86 -17.81
N TYR A 106 17.36 14.54 -16.95
CA TYR A 106 18.80 14.64 -17.12
C TYR A 106 19.49 13.55 -16.30
N ILE A 107 20.31 12.74 -16.96
CA ILE A 107 21.11 11.69 -16.32
C ILE A 107 22.56 11.87 -16.77
N ALA A 108 23.45 12.06 -15.81
CA ALA A 108 24.87 12.13 -16.07
C ALA A 108 25.39 10.85 -16.74
N PRO A 109 26.34 10.91 -17.70
CA PRO A 109 26.85 9.74 -18.40
C PRO A 109 27.50 8.68 -17.49
N THR A 110 27.97 9.07 -16.31
CA THR A 110 28.59 8.17 -15.33
C THR A 110 27.60 7.56 -14.34
N ALA A 111 26.35 8.02 -14.32
CA ALA A 111 25.32 7.48 -13.44
C ALA A 111 24.94 6.05 -13.85
N GLN A 112 24.67 5.23 -12.85
CA GLN A 112 24.26 3.84 -13.01
C GLN A 112 22.83 3.68 -12.51
N ILE A 113 21.95 3.25 -13.41
CA ILE A 113 20.53 3.03 -13.12
C ILE A 113 20.22 1.57 -13.39
N ASP A 114 19.78 0.88 -12.34
CA ASP A 114 19.43 -0.54 -12.43
C ASP A 114 18.10 -0.76 -13.18
N GLU A 115 17.76 -2.02 -13.42
CA GLU A 115 16.53 -2.42 -14.10
C GLU A 115 15.25 -1.99 -13.35
N ASP A 116 14.15 -1.90 -14.10
CA ASP A 116 12.81 -1.60 -13.58
C ASP A 116 12.64 -0.24 -12.86
N CYS A 117 13.65 0.64 -12.92
CA CYS A 117 13.54 1.99 -12.40
C CYS A 117 12.56 2.84 -13.21
N TYR A 118 11.99 3.85 -12.55
CA TYR A 118 11.24 4.93 -13.18
C TYR A 118 11.92 6.27 -12.89
N ILE A 119 12.32 6.98 -13.94
CA ILE A 119 12.86 8.34 -13.83
C ILE A 119 11.92 9.28 -14.57
N ALA A 120 11.24 10.13 -13.81
CA ALA A 120 10.22 11.03 -14.32
C ALA A 120 10.83 12.26 -15.03
N PRO A 121 10.05 12.99 -15.85
CA PRO A 121 10.53 14.18 -16.54
C PRO A 121 11.10 15.21 -15.57
N PHE A 122 12.18 15.89 -15.99
CA PHE A 122 12.87 16.93 -15.23
C PHE A 122 13.51 16.47 -13.91
N ALA A 123 13.61 15.16 -13.67
CA ALA A 123 14.53 14.66 -12.65
C ALA A 123 15.97 14.92 -13.08
N TYR A 124 16.85 15.21 -12.12
CA TYR A 124 18.28 15.39 -12.32
C TYR A 124 19.04 14.31 -11.57
N ILE A 125 19.85 13.53 -12.27
CA ILE A 125 20.72 12.50 -11.70
C ILE A 125 22.18 12.90 -12.01
N GLY A 126 22.93 13.22 -10.97
CA GLY A 126 24.32 13.70 -11.02
C GLY A 126 25.36 12.63 -11.32
N GLU A 127 26.63 13.04 -11.33
CA GLU A 127 27.77 12.18 -11.68
C GLU A 127 28.00 11.08 -10.64
N ASN A 128 28.37 9.88 -11.07
CA ASN A 128 28.66 8.70 -10.25
C ASN A 128 27.51 8.29 -9.30
N VAL A 129 26.27 8.69 -9.60
CA VAL A 129 25.10 8.28 -8.82
C VAL A 129 24.74 6.83 -9.13
N HIS A 130 24.36 6.06 -8.11
CA HIS A 130 23.74 4.74 -8.28
C HIS A 130 22.28 4.76 -7.85
N ILE A 131 21.38 4.31 -8.73
CA ILE A 131 19.96 4.14 -8.46
C ILE A 131 19.64 2.64 -8.54
N GLY A 132 19.29 2.05 -7.39
CA GLY A 132 19.00 0.64 -7.24
C GLY A 132 17.69 0.20 -7.90
N LYS A 133 17.60 -1.10 -8.19
CA LYS A 133 16.49 -1.74 -8.91
C LYS A 133 15.10 -1.32 -8.40
N GLY A 134 14.19 -1.07 -9.34
CA GLY A 134 12.78 -0.79 -9.04
C GLY A 134 12.50 0.56 -8.36
N THR A 135 13.52 1.40 -8.19
CA THR A 135 13.39 2.73 -7.58
C THR A 135 12.68 3.71 -8.51
N GLN A 136 11.83 4.55 -7.91
CA GLN A 136 11.02 5.54 -8.62
C GLN A 136 11.43 6.95 -8.20
N ILE A 137 11.89 7.74 -9.17
CA ILE A 137 12.28 9.13 -9.01
C ILE A 137 11.23 10.00 -9.72
N TYR A 138 10.45 10.75 -8.95
CA TYR A 138 9.36 11.59 -9.45
C TYR A 138 9.85 12.97 -9.93
N PRO A 139 9.01 13.74 -10.67
CA PRO A 139 9.45 14.95 -11.37
C PRO A 139 10.15 15.97 -10.48
N HIS A 140 11.14 16.67 -11.04
CA HIS A 140 11.91 17.72 -10.34
C HIS A 140 12.70 17.24 -9.12
N THR A 141 12.85 15.92 -8.94
CA THR A 141 13.75 15.37 -7.92
C THR A 141 15.20 15.48 -8.40
N THR A 142 16.08 15.92 -7.50
CA THR A 142 17.52 16.09 -7.78
C THR A 142 18.32 15.12 -6.93
N VAL A 143 19.13 14.28 -7.54
CA VAL A 143 20.11 13.40 -6.87
C VAL A 143 21.50 13.89 -7.27
N TYR A 144 22.21 14.49 -6.33
CA TYR A 144 23.52 15.10 -6.55
C TYR A 144 24.66 14.05 -6.59
N ASP A 145 25.82 14.50 -7.07
CA ASP A 145 26.98 13.66 -7.37
C ASP A 145 27.40 12.71 -6.23
N ASN A 146 27.85 11.51 -6.61
CA ASN A 146 28.31 10.44 -5.72
C ASN A 146 27.27 9.92 -4.71
N ALA A 147 26.01 10.34 -4.81
CA ALA A 147 24.94 9.80 -3.98
C ALA A 147 24.54 8.39 -4.44
N SER A 148 23.92 7.63 -3.54
CA SER A 148 23.34 6.32 -3.85
C SER A 148 21.94 6.22 -3.29
N VAL A 149 21.04 5.62 -4.08
CA VAL A 149 19.68 5.28 -3.69
C VAL A 149 19.52 3.78 -3.84
N GLY A 150 19.14 3.10 -2.77
CA GLY A 150 18.91 1.66 -2.78
C GLY A 150 17.73 1.20 -3.63
N GLU A 151 17.36 -0.06 -3.48
CA GLU A 151 16.30 -0.74 -4.22
C GLU A 151 14.90 -0.38 -3.71
N ASP A 152 13.91 -0.39 -4.61
CA ASP A 152 12.48 -0.20 -4.31
C ASP A 152 12.17 1.10 -3.53
N CYS A 153 12.97 2.15 -3.71
CA CYS A 153 12.74 3.45 -3.09
C CYS A 153 11.72 4.29 -3.89
N VAL A 154 11.04 5.21 -3.22
CA VAL A 154 10.11 6.16 -3.85
C VAL A 154 10.48 7.59 -3.44
N LEU A 155 11.17 8.29 -4.32
CA LEU A 155 11.52 9.70 -4.13
C LEU A 155 10.46 10.57 -4.84
N TYR A 156 9.56 11.16 -4.06
CA TYR A 156 8.48 12.02 -4.56
C TYR A 156 8.98 13.36 -5.10
N SER A 157 8.11 14.02 -5.89
CA SER A 157 8.45 15.21 -6.65
C SER A 157 9.06 16.34 -5.80
N ASN A 158 10.00 17.07 -6.38
CA ASN A 158 10.68 18.24 -5.77
C ASN A 158 11.56 17.92 -4.56
N LEU A 159 12.04 16.68 -4.43
CA LEU A 159 12.99 16.30 -3.39
C LEU A 159 14.45 16.53 -3.83
N SER A 160 15.37 16.71 -2.88
CA SER A 160 16.81 16.77 -3.16
C SER A 160 17.60 15.80 -2.28
N VAL A 161 18.37 14.91 -2.91
CA VAL A 161 19.35 14.02 -2.28
C VAL A 161 20.72 14.60 -2.53
N TYR A 162 21.39 15.08 -1.48
CA TYR A 162 22.67 15.79 -1.60
C TYR A 162 23.83 14.85 -1.91
N HIS A 163 24.97 15.44 -2.28
CA HIS A 163 26.16 14.70 -2.65
C HIS A 163 26.60 13.75 -1.54
N ASP A 164 27.16 12.61 -1.93
CA ASP A 164 27.68 11.54 -1.04
C ASP A 164 26.64 10.90 -0.09
N CYS A 165 25.34 11.24 -0.22
CA CYS A 165 24.28 10.64 0.58
C CYS A 165 24.04 9.18 0.18
N LYS A 166 23.65 8.36 1.16
CA LYS A 166 23.34 6.94 0.96
C LYS A 166 21.95 6.64 1.50
N ILE A 167 20.99 6.53 0.59
CA ILE A 167 19.64 6.10 0.90
C ILE A 167 19.61 4.57 0.82
N GLY A 168 19.09 3.92 1.87
CA GLY A 168 18.94 2.46 1.92
C GLY A 168 17.86 1.95 0.96
N ASN A 169 17.40 0.71 1.19
CA ASN A 169 16.36 0.08 0.37
C ASN A 169 14.96 0.33 0.96
N ARG A 170 13.95 0.46 0.10
CA ARG A 170 12.52 0.63 0.45
C ARG A 170 12.26 1.84 1.33
N VAL A 171 12.83 2.99 0.92
CA VAL A 171 12.65 4.32 1.55
C VAL A 171 11.60 5.13 0.78
#